data_AF-A0A6L9IQ20-F1
#
_entry.id   AF-A0A6L9IQ20-F1
#
_cell.length_a   1.000
_cell.length_b   1.000
_cell.length_c   1.000
_cell.angle_alpha   90.00
_cell.angle_beta   90.00
_cell.angle_gamma   90.00
#
_symmetry.space_group_name_H-M   'P 1'
#
loop_
_entity.id
_entity.type
_entity.pdbx_description
1 polymer ?
#
loop_
_entity_poly.entity_id
_entity_poly.type
_entity_poly.pdbx_seq_one_letter_code
_entity_poly.pdbx_strand_id
1 'polypeptide(L)'
;MTIDDILEQAKMLSSQERDELVERLIALRDAARAQPEKPKTGAEIVAMLEVMDEPIEFVDSHIEDPVDWVKAQRRKRQEKLKSYRNSDE
;
A
#
# COMPACT_ATOMS: atom_id res chain seq x y z
N MET A 1 8.27 18.41 -17.43
CA MET A 1 7.70 19.20 -16.33
C MET A 1 8.49 18.86 -15.09
N THR A 2 9.42 19.74 -14.74
CA THR A 2 10.27 19.67 -13.56
C THR A 2 9.58 20.38 -12.38
N ILE A 3 10.13 20.23 -11.17
CA ILE A 3 9.66 20.98 -10.00
C ILE A 3 9.81 22.49 -10.23
N ASP A 4 10.90 22.90 -10.91
CA ASP A 4 11.15 24.30 -11.25
C ASP A 4 10.10 24.83 -12.23
N ASP A 5 9.69 24.02 -13.22
CA ASP A 5 8.60 24.39 -14.13
C ASP A 5 7.27 24.62 -13.38
N ILE A 6 6.98 23.82 -12.34
CA ILE A 6 5.78 23.97 -11.50
C ILE A 6 5.84 25.25 -10.67
N LEU A 7 7.02 25.57 -10.12
CA LEU A 7 7.22 26.78 -9.33
C LEU A 7 7.08 28.04 -10.20
N GLU A 8 7.59 28.03 -11.43
CA GLU A 8 7.40 29.14 -12.36
C GLU A 8 5.93 29.32 -12.74
N GLN A 9 5.18 28.23 -12.95
CA GLN A 9 3.74 28.31 -13.18
C GLN A 9 2.98 28.83 -11.95
N ALA A 10 3.35 28.38 -10.76
CA ALA A 10 2.73 28.84 -9.52
C ALA A 10 2.95 30.34 -9.26
N LYS A 11 4.08 30.92 -9.72
CA LYS A 11 4.33 32.36 -9.64
C LYS A 11 3.41 33.20 -10.54
N MET A 12 2.85 32.62 -11.61
CA MET A 12 1.91 33.30 -12.50
C MET A 12 0.48 33.34 -11.93
N LEU A 13 0.19 32.58 -10.88
CA LEU A 13 -1.10 32.53 -10.21
C LEU A 13 -1.31 33.72 -9.27
N SER A 14 -2.58 34.06 -9.03
CA SER A 14 -2.95 35.03 -8.00
C SER A 14 -2.58 34.53 -6.58
N SER A 15 -2.63 35.42 -5.59
CA SER A 15 -2.35 35.00 -4.19
C SER A 15 -3.33 33.93 -3.71
N GLN A 16 -4.61 34.08 -4.04
CA GLN A 16 -5.66 33.16 -3.62
C GLN A 16 -5.50 31.76 -4.23
N GLU A 17 -5.16 31.70 -5.53
CA GLU A 17 -4.93 30.43 -6.22
C GLU A 17 -3.67 29.72 -5.71
N ARG A 18 -2.64 30.47 -5.28
CA ARG A 18 -1.45 29.89 -4.65
C ARG A 18 -1.79 29.28 -3.29
N ASP A 19 -2.60 29.95 -2.49
CA ASP A 19 -3.04 29.43 -1.19
C ASP A 19 -3.84 28.13 -1.36
N GLU A 20 -4.77 28.10 -2.33
CA GLU A 20 -5.54 26.90 -2.67
C GLU A 20 -4.65 25.75 -3.18
N LEU A 21 -3.66 26.06 -4.03
CA LEU A 21 -2.70 25.07 -4.52
C LEU A 21 -1.91 24.45 -3.36
N VAL A 22 -1.47 25.26 -2.39
CA VAL A 22 -0.75 24.78 -1.21
C VAL A 22 -1.63 23.87 -0.35
N GLU A 23 -2.88 24.26 -0.08
CA GLU A 23 -3.82 23.41 0.68
C GLU A 23 -4.02 22.04 0.01
N ARG A 24 -4.21 22.02 -1.31
CA ARG A 24 -4.39 20.78 -2.07
C ARG A 24 -3.15 19.90 -2.07
N LEU A 25 -1.95 20.50 -2.17
CA LEU A 25 -0.68 19.75 -2.09
C LEU A 25 -0.45 19.14 -0.70
N ILE A 26 -0.83 19.86 0.36
CA ILE A 26 -0.77 19.36 1.74
C ILE A 26 -1.78 18.20 1.91
N ALA A 27 -3.01 18.37 1.44
CA ALA A 27 -4.03 17.31 1.50
C ALA A 27 -3.60 16.05 0.75
N LEU A 28 -2.98 16.18 -0.43
CA LEU A 28 -2.42 15.08 -1.20
C LEU A 28 -1.28 14.38 -0.44
N ARG A 29 -0.38 15.14 0.19
CA ARG A 29 0.70 14.59 1.01
C ARG A 29 0.14 13.79 2.19
N ASP A 30 -0.86 14.33 2.87
CA ASP A 30 -1.43 13.71 4.06
C ASP A 30 -2.27 12.48 3.71
N ALA A 31 -2.99 12.50 2.58
CA ALA A 31 -3.65 11.31 2.02
C ALA A 31 -2.65 10.22 1.62
N ALA A 32 -1.51 10.58 1.01
CA ALA A 32 -0.46 9.63 0.67
C ALA A 32 0.26 9.06 1.92
N ARG A 33 0.23 9.79 3.04
CA ARG A 33 0.82 9.36 4.32
C ARG A 33 -0.14 8.53 5.18
N ALA A 34 -1.45 8.66 4.95
CA ALA A 34 -2.45 7.73 5.43
C ALA A 34 -2.31 6.40 4.67
N GLN A 35 -1.27 5.63 4.99
CA GLN A 35 -1.35 4.19 4.75
C GLN A 35 -2.60 3.69 5.49
N PRO A 36 -3.37 2.75 4.92
CA PRO A 36 -4.42 2.09 5.68
C PRO A 36 -3.74 1.51 6.92
N GLU A 37 -4.04 2.07 8.09
CA GLU A 37 -3.49 1.52 9.32
C GLU A 37 -3.88 0.05 9.35
N LYS A 38 -2.88 -0.83 9.46
CA LYS A 38 -3.18 -2.26 9.65
C LYS A 38 -4.12 -2.35 10.85
N PRO A 39 -5.27 -3.01 10.72
CA PRO A 39 -6.23 -3.08 11.81
C PRO A 39 -5.54 -3.70 13.02
N LYS A 40 -5.58 -2.98 14.14
CA LYS A 40 -4.88 -3.32 15.39
C LYS A 40 -5.82 -4.06 16.35
N THR A 41 -7.13 -3.89 16.17
CA THR A 41 -8.16 -4.50 17.00
C THR A 41 -9.03 -5.47 16.21
N GLY A 42 -9.65 -6.44 16.91
CA GLY A 42 -10.58 -7.38 16.28
C GLY A 42 -11.77 -6.70 15.60
N ALA A 43 -12.28 -5.60 16.18
CA ALA A 43 -13.37 -4.82 15.61
C ALA A 43 -12.98 -4.15 14.29
N GLU A 44 -11.76 -3.61 14.20
CA GLU A 44 -11.23 -3.04 12.96
C GLU A 44 -11.00 -4.11 11.87
N ILE A 45 -10.58 -5.32 12.25
CA ILE A 45 -10.45 -6.43 11.32
C ILE A 45 -11.82 -6.80 10.74
N VAL A 46 -12.86 -6.90 11.58
CA VAL A 46 -14.23 -7.20 11.12
C VAL A 46 -14.74 -6.11 10.20
N ALA A 47 -14.60 -4.83 10.57
CA ALA A 47 -15.02 -3.72 9.73
C ALA A 47 -14.27 -3.71 8.38
N MET A 48 -12.99 -4.05 8.36
CA MET A 48 -12.23 -4.21 7.12
C MET A 48 -12.76 -5.35 6.25
N LEU A 49 -13.07 -6.50 6.85
CA LEU A 49 -13.61 -7.67 6.14
C LEU A 49 -15.02 -7.42 5.58
N GLU A 50 -15.85 -6.63 6.27
CA GLU A 50 -17.19 -6.27 5.81
C GLU A 50 -17.17 -5.30 4.62
N VAL A 51 -16.13 -4.47 4.51
CA VAL A 51 -15.94 -3.52 3.40
C VAL A 51 -15.24 -4.19 2.20
N MET A 52 -14.63 -5.36 2.37
CA MET A 52 -14.03 -6.10 1.26
C MET A 52 -15.12 -6.66 0.34
N ASP A 53 -15.25 -6.07 -0.85
CA ASP A 53 -16.19 -6.53 -1.89
C ASP A 53 -15.72 -7.83 -2.57
N GLU A 54 -14.43 -8.15 -2.52
CA GLU A 54 -13.86 -9.36 -3.12
C GLU A 54 -13.83 -10.55 -2.13
N PRO A 55 -14.27 -11.74 -2.54
CA PRO A 55 -14.17 -12.95 -1.73
C PRO A 55 -12.71 -13.26 -1.36
N ILE A 56 -12.49 -13.64 -0.10
CA ILE A 56 -11.17 -14.08 0.36
C ILE A 56 -10.81 -15.39 -0.35
N GLU A 57 -9.76 -15.36 -1.17
CA GLU A 57 -9.25 -16.56 -1.83
C GLU A 57 -8.38 -17.40 -0.88
N PHE A 58 -8.66 -18.70 -0.85
CA PHE A 58 -7.86 -19.65 -0.09
C PHE A 58 -6.53 -19.92 -0.80
N VAL A 59 -5.44 -19.63 -0.11
CA VAL A 59 -4.08 -19.90 -0.61
C VAL A 59 -3.81 -21.41 -0.59
N ASP A 60 -3.47 -21.97 -1.75
CA ASP A 60 -3.17 -23.40 -1.92
C ASP A 60 -4.29 -24.33 -1.42
N SER A 61 -5.55 -24.00 -1.75
CA SER A 61 -6.75 -24.75 -1.35
C SER A 61 -6.78 -26.22 -1.75
N HIS A 62 -5.93 -26.64 -2.69
CA HIS A 62 -5.79 -28.02 -3.14
C HIS A 62 -4.95 -28.89 -2.17
N ILE A 63 -4.29 -28.30 -1.17
CA ILE A 63 -3.52 -29.04 -0.16
C ILE A 63 -4.42 -29.33 1.04
N GLU A 64 -4.94 -30.56 1.11
CA GLU A 64 -5.85 -30.97 2.17
C GLU A 64 -5.15 -31.22 3.52
N ASP A 65 -3.90 -31.74 3.50
CA ASP A 65 -3.14 -32.00 4.72
C ASP A 65 -2.59 -30.68 5.30
N PRO A 66 -2.99 -30.29 6.53
CA PRO A 66 -2.53 -29.05 7.16
C PRO A 66 -1.01 -28.97 7.32
N VAL A 67 -0.36 -30.09 7.60
CA VAL A 67 1.09 -30.16 7.79
C VAL A 67 1.80 -29.90 6.46
N ASP A 68 1.31 -30.49 5.38
CA ASP A 68 1.88 -30.27 4.04
C ASP A 68 1.60 -28.86 3.52
N TRP A 69 0.45 -28.27 3.86
CA TRP A 69 0.17 -26.87 3.56
C TRP A 69 1.19 -25.94 4.25
N VAL A 70 1.46 -26.17 5.55
CA VAL A 70 2.45 -25.38 6.29
C VAL A 70 3.85 -25.54 5.70
N LYS A 71 4.26 -26.76 5.33
CA LYS A 71 5.55 -27.00 4.67
C LYS A 71 5.65 -26.24 3.34
N ALA A 72 4.59 -26.28 2.53
CA ALA A 72 4.53 -25.56 1.27
C ALA A 72 4.67 -24.03 1.46
N GLN A 73 3.95 -23.44 2.42
CA GLN A 73 4.08 -22.02 2.74
C GLN A 73 5.49 -21.65 3.22
N ARG A 74 6.10 -22.47 4.07
CA ARG A 74 7.46 -22.25 4.56
C ARG A 74 8.49 -22.27 3.41
N ARG A 75 8.36 -23.21 2.48
CA ARG A 75 9.22 -23.29 1.30
C ARG A 75 9.08 -22.05 0.41
N LYS A 76 7.84 -21.64 0.09
CA LYS A 76 7.57 -20.42 -0.71
C LYS A 76 8.21 -19.17 -0.09
N ARG A 77 8.12 -19.02 1.24
CA ARG A 77 8.77 -17.90 1.96
C ARG A 77 10.30 -17.93 1.85
N GLN A 78 10.91 -19.10 1.97
CA GLN A 78 12.37 -19.23 1.84
C GLN A 78 12.85 -18.93 0.42
N GLU A 79 12.13 -19.38 -0.60
CA GLU A 79 12.42 -19.08 -2.01
C GLU A 79 12.33 -17.58 -2.29
N LYS A 80 11.27 -16.93 -1.81
CA LYS A 80 11.12 -15.47 -1.89
C LYS A 80 12.25 -14.73 -1.18
N LEU A 81 12.76 -15.25 -0.07
CA LEU A 81 13.89 -14.64 0.64
C LEU A 81 15.21 -14.82 -0.14
N LYS A 82 15.41 -15.96 -0.79
CA LYS A 82 16.58 -16.21 -1.65
C LYS A 82 16.61 -15.30 -2.87
N SER A 83 15.46 -14.98 -3.48
CA SER A 83 15.42 -14.09 -4.65
C SER A 83 15.95 -12.68 -4.33
N TYR A 84 15.67 -12.15 -3.13
CA TYR A 84 16.23 -10.86 -2.71
C TYR A 84 17.73 -10.92 -2.43
N ARG A 85 18.23 -12.05 -1.91
CA ARG A 85 19.65 -12.22 -1.57
C ARG A 85 20.56 -12.44 -2.79
N ASN A 86 19.99 -12.90 -3.91
CA ASN A 86 20.72 -13.14 -5.16
C ASN A 86 20.58 -11.97 -6.17
N SER A 87 19.95 -10.86 -5.79
CA SER A 87 19.80 -9.68 -6.66
C SER A 87 20.92 -8.64 -6.46
N ASP A 88 21.89 -8.93 -5.57
CA ASP A 88 23.01 -8.06 -5.19
C ASP A 88 24.36 -8.49 -5.82
N GLU A 89 24.36 -9.35 -6.84
CA GLU A 89 25.53 -9.68 -7.70
C GLU A 89 25.32 -9.19 -9.14
#